data_AF-A0A8T5UDB6-F1
#
_entry.id   AF-A0A8T5UDB6-F1
#
_cell.length_a   1.000
_cell.length_b   1.000
_cell.length_c   1.000
_cell.angle_alpha   90.00
_cell.angle_beta   90.00
_cell.angle_gamma   90.00
#
_symmetry.space_group_name_H-M   'P 1'
#
loop_
_entity.id
_entity.type
_entity.pdbx_description
1 polymer ?
#
loop_
_entity_poly.entity_id
_entity_poly.type
_entity_poly.pdbx_seq_one_letter_code
_entity_poly.pdbx_strand_id
1 'polypeptide(L)'
;MEAKKLEFDSIYFDLYELNSGIFAAISAEKMLTSNAGFFDLGNYLVIFDTLMDPYSTVDLIKASKKFTNKEPSFLINSHHHLDHLFGNRLFPMSIPIISSFEALIEAQNSLETRFKDFKERAPAEITRTEEALINEKNPNKILELKNDINTWNEIKKPNFNLRLPDFIVNDSFTLKG
;
A
#
# COMPACT_ATOMS: atom_id res chain seq x y z
N MET A 1 4.75 -2.24 26.47
CA MET A 1 3.47 -1.82 25.85
C MET A 1 2.98 -3.03 25.08
N GLU A 2 1.79 -3.52 25.39
CA GLU A 2 1.26 -4.72 24.73
C GLU A 2 0.44 -4.27 23.51
N ALA A 3 0.84 -4.72 22.32
CA ALA A 3 0.13 -4.40 21.09
C ALA A 3 -1.25 -5.09 21.12
N LYS A 4 -2.31 -4.33 20.88
CA LYS A 4 -3.69 -4.83 20.88
C LYS A 4 -4.11 -5.14 19.45
N LYS A 5 -4.37 -6.42 19.14
CA LYS A 5 -5.00 -6.78 17.86
C LYS A 5 -6.40 -6.19 17.77
N LEU A 6 -6.70 -5.54 16.65
CA LEU A 6 -7.99 -4.92 16.38
C LEU A 6 -8.84 -5.80 15.47
N GLU A 7 -10.16 -5.75 15.68
CA GLU A 7 -11.11 -6.42 14.80
C GLU A 7 -11.35 -5.59 13.53
N PHE A 8 -10.61 -5.96 12.49
CA PHE A 8 -10.73 -5.41 11.14
C PHE A 8 -10.68 -6.55 10.14
N ASP A 9 -11.65 -6.57 9.22
CA ASP A 9 -11.74 -7.62 8.20
C ASP A 9 -10.86 -7.25 7.01
N SER A 10 -9.73 -7.95 6.88
CA SER A 10 -8.79 -7.85 5.77
C SER A 10 -8.20 -9.23 5.53
N ILE A 11 -8.16 -9.65 4.27
CA ILE A 11 -7.47 -10.89 3.89
C ILE A 11 -5.95 -10.70 3.78
N TYR A 12 -5.48 -9.45 3.85
CA TYR A 12 -4.10 -9.06 3.56
C TYR A 12 -3.24 -8.85 4.80
N PHE A 13 -3.81 -8.35 5.89
CA PHE A 13 -3.06 -8.01 7.08
C PHE A 13 -3.89 -8.16 8.36
N ASP A 14 -3.19 -8.40 9.45
CA ASP A 14 -3.71 -8.20 10.79
C ASP A 14 -3.45 -6.76 11.25
N LEU A 15 -4.43 -6.12 11.87
CA LEU A 15 -4.31 -4.76 12.37
C LEU A 15 -4.04 -4.74 13.88
N TYR A 16 -3.08 -3.94 14.32
CA TYR A 16 -2.72 -3.77 15.73
C TYR A 16 -2.72 -2.29 16.11
N GLU A 17 -3.25 -1.97 17.28
CA GLU A 17 -2.97 -0.70 17.97
C GLU A 17 -1.75 -0.90 18.86
N LEU A 18 -0.65 -0.22 18.53
CA LEU A 18 0.61 -0.31 19.26
C LEU A 18 0.62 0.61 20.49
N ASN A 19 -0.05 1.76 20.35
CA ASN A 19 -0.30 2.76 21.38
C ASN A 19 -1.51 3.61 20.95
N SER A 20 -2.03 4.45 21.84
CA SER A 20 -3.11 5.39 21.52
C SER A 20 -2.79 6.17 20.25
N GLY A 21 -3.60 5.98 19.20
CA GLY A 21 -3.44 6.67 17.92
C GLY A 21 -2.35 6.11 17.00
N ILE A 22 -1.66 5.02 17.37
CA ILE A 22 -0.58 4.41 16.58
C ILE A 22 -0.97 3.01 16.16
N PHE A 23 -1.06 2.78 14.85
CA PHE A 23 -1.59 1.54 14.30
C PHE A 23 -0.61 0.92 13.30
N ALA A 24 -0.51 -0.41 13.34
CA ALA A 24 0.30 -1.20 12.43
C ALA A 24 -0.55 -2.23 11.70
N ALA A 25 -0.47 -2.22 10.38
CA ALA A 25 -0.97 -3.28 9.51
C ALA A 25 0.18 -4.25 9.24
N ILE A 26 0.11 -5.41 9.90
CA ILE A 26 1.11 -6.48 9.79
C ILE A 26 0.64 -7.46 8.74
N SER A 27 1.35 -7.53 7.63
CA SER A 27 0.95 -8.39 6.52
C SER A 27 0.88 -9.86 6.97
N ALA A 28 -0.12 -10.58 6.48
CA ALA A 28 -0.23 -12.00 6.73
C ALA A 28 0.98 -12.73 6.10
N GLU A 29 1.49 -13.78 6.76
CA GLU A 29 2.75 -14.50 6.44
C GLU A 29 2.86 -15.10 5.02
N LYS A 30 1.90 -14.87 4.12
CA LYS A 30 1.75 -15.60 2.87
C LYS A 30 2.36 -14.93 1.63
N MET A 31 2.92 -13.73 1.73
CA MET A 31 3.58 -13.07 0.59
C MET A 31 4.84 -12.28 0.97
N LEU A 32 5.69 -12.03 -0.04
CA LEU A 32 6.76 -11.03 0.00
C LEU A 32 6.14 -9.62 0.03
N THR A 33 5.53 -9.30 1.15
CA THR A 33 4.80 -8.05 1.41
C THR A 33 5.45 -7.29 2.53
N SER A 34 5.38 -5.97 2.48
CA SER A 34 5.76 -5.09 3.57
C SER A 34 4.69 -5.03 4.67
N ASN A 35 5.07 -4.45 5.81
CA ASN A 35 4.11 -3.90 6.76
C ASN A 35 3.86 -2.44 6.43
N ALA A 36 2.71 -1.93 6.85
CA ALA A 36 2.37 -0.52 6.78
C ALA A 36 1.73 -0.07 8.10
N GLY A 37 1.37 1.20 8.20
CA GLY A 37 0.71 1.70 9.41
C GLY A 37 0.06 3.05 9.21
N PHE A 38 -0.54 3.55 10.28
CA PHE A 38 -1.04 4.91 10.32
C PHE A 38 -1.00 5.49 11.73
N PHE A 39 -0.88 6.81 11.80
CA PHE A 39 -0.75 7.56 13.04
C PHE A 39 -1.77 8.69 13.08
N ASP A 40 -2.58 8.73 14.13
CA ASP A 40 -3.39 9.90 14.47
C ASP A 40 -2.56 10.81 15.39
N LEU A 41 -2.11 11.93 14.83
CA LEU A 41 -1.34 12.94 15.55
C LEU A 41 -2.23 14.05 16.14
N GLY A 42 -3.55 13.90 16.21
CA GLY A 42 -4.48 14.96 16.59
C GLY A 42 -4.98 15.71 15.36
N ASN A 43 -4.25 16.71 14.88
CA ASN A 43 -4.64 17.46 13.68
C ASN A 43 -4.42 16.71 12.35
N TYR A 44 -3.57 15.67 12.35
CA TYR A 44 -3.17 14.97 11.12
C TYR A 44 -3.33 13.46 11.27
N LEU A 45 -3.92 12.83 10.25
CA LEU A 45 -3.86 11.38 10.07
C LEU A 45 -2.77 11.06 9.04
N VAL A 46 -1.74 10.35 9.46
CA VAL A 46 -0.59 10.01 8.61
C VAL A 46 -0.66 8.55 8.23
N ILE A 47 -0.52 8.23 6.94
CA ILE A 47 -0.29 6.85 6.49
C ILE A 47 1.21 6.64 6.31
N PHE A 48 1.71 5.48 6.73
CA PHE A 48 3.11 5.09 6.56
C PHE A 48 3.17 3.85 5.68
N ASP A 49 3.74 4.02 4.48
CA ASP A 49 3.78 3.03 3.40
C ASP A 49 2.41 2.52 2.92
N THR A 50 2.41 1.77 1.83
CA THR A 50 1.15 1.42 1.13
C THR A 50 0.91 -0.07 0.94
N LEU A 51 1.79 -0.95 1.40
CA LEU A 51 1.73 -2.40 1.10
C LEU A 51 1.90 -2.68 -0.40
N MET A 52 2.09 -3.95 -0.77
CA MET A 52 2.29 -4.36 -2.17
C MET A 52 0.98 -4.40 -2.96
N ASP A 53 -0.05 -5.04 -2.41
CA ASP A 53 -1.31 -5.23 -3.14
C ASP A 53 -2.18 -3.96 -3.04
N PRO A 54 -2.70 -3.40 -4.15
CA PRO A 54 -3.53 -2.20 -4.11
C PRO A 54 -4.78 -2.33 -3.23
N TYR A 55 -5.39 -3.51 -3.18
CA TYR A 55 -6.57 -3.75 -2.34
C TYR A 55 -6.18 -3.84 -0.85
N SER A 56 -4.97 -4.31 -0.54
CA SER A 56 -4.42 -4.16 0.81
C SER A 56 -4.23 -2.69 1.20
N THR A 57 -3.82 -1.80 0.28
CA THR A 57 -3.82 -0.35 0.50
C THR A 57 -5.23 0.21 0.69
N VAL A 58 -6.21 -0.25 -0.10
CA VAL A 58 -7.63 0.14 0.06
C VAL A 58 -8.11 -0.21 1.46
N ASP A 59 -7.77 -1.39 1.95
CA ASP A 59 -8.14 -1.84 3.29
C ASP A 59 -7.40 -1.06 4.38
N LEU A 60 -6.14 -0.68 4.17
CA LEU A 60 -5.41 0.24 5.05
C LEU A 60 -6.10 1.62 5.15
N ILE A 61 -6.56 2.17 4.03
CA ILE A 61 -7.32 3.45 4.00
C ILE A 61 -8.66 3.30 4.74
N LYS A 62 -9.38 2.19 4.56
CA LYS A 62 -10.62 1.93 5.30
C LYS A 62 -10.37 1.79 6.79
N ALA A 63 -9.32 1.07 7.19
CA ALA A 63 -8.93 0.89 8.58
C ALA A 63 -8.61 2.23 9.24
N SER A 64 -7.79 3.06 8.58
CA SER A 64 -7.41 4.36 9.12
C SER A 64 -8.62 5.25 9.39
N LYS A 65 -9.58 5.30 8.45
CA LYS A 65 -10.85 6.01 8.64
C LYS A 65 -11.69 5.41 9.75
N LYS A 66 -11.83 4.08 9.82
CA LYS A 66 -12.64 3.38 10.82
C LYS A 66 -12.17 3.65 12.24
N PHE A 67 -10.86 3.62 12.49
CA PHE A 67 -10.31 3.70 13.85
C PHE A 67 -9.97 5.11 14.31
N THR A 68 -9.98 6.11 13.41
CA THR A 68 -9.63 7.51 13.75
C THR A 68 -10.75 8.51 13.43
N ASN A 69 -11.75 8.11 12.63
CA ASN A 69 -12.78 9.00 12.06
C ASN A 69 -12.20 10.19 11.28
N LYS A 70 -11.01 10.03 10.68
CA LYS A 70 -10.31 11.06 9.92
C LYS A 70 -9.96 10.60 8.51
N GLU A 71 -9.87 11.57 7.61
CA GLU A 71 -9.30 11.35 6.28
C GLU A 71 -7.76 11.47 6.34
N PRO A 72 -7.01 10.65 5.58
CA PRO A 72 -5.57 10.77 5.48
C PRO A 72 -5.17 12.20 5.12
N SER A 73 -4.27 12.78 5.90
CA SER A 73 -3.74 14.12 5.66
C SER A 73 -2.56 14.10 4.71
N PHE A 74 -1.69 13.09 4.83
CA PHE A 74 -0.55 12.83 3.94
C PHE A 74 0.00 11.43 4.18
N LEU A 75 0.92 11.01 3.30
CA LEU A 75 1.61 9.74 3.39
C LEU A 75 3.11 9.96 3.55
N ILE A 76 3.77 9.00 4.19
CA ILE A 76 5.22 8.88 4.21
C ILE A 76 5.58 7.55 3.56
N ASN A 77 6.44 7.57 2.54
CA ASN A 77 7.08 6.36 2.04
C ASN A 77 8.47 6.21 2.67
N SER A 78 8.74 5.03 3.21
CA SER A 78 10.00 4.73 3.89
C SER A 78 11.19 4.62 2.92
N HIS A 79 10.98 3.96 1.77
CA HIS A 79 12.00 3.79 0.73
C HIS A 79 11.36 3.37 -0.60
N HIS A 80 12.16 3.17 -1.66
CA HIS A 80 11.73 3.09 -3.05
C HIS A 80 11.12 1.75 -3.52
N HIS A 81 11.06 0.71 -2.69
CA HIS A 81 10.53 -0.59 -3.14
C HIS A 81 9.00 -0.54 -3.36
N LEU A 82 8.52 -1.39 -4.27
CA LEU A 82 7.13 -1.32 -4.75
C LEU A 82 6.11 -1.68 -3.68
N ASP A 83 6.46 -2.55 -2.74
CA ASP A 83 5.67 -2.85 -1.56
C ASP A 83 5.48 -1.64 -0.63
N HIS A 84 6.13 -0.52 -0.88
CA HIS A 84 5.93 0.73 -0.15
C HIS A 84 5.25 1.82 -1.00
N LEU A 85 5.41 1.80 -2.33
CA LEU A 85 4.93 2.85 -3.26
C LEU A 85 3.75 2.45 -4.14
N PHE A 86 3.51 1.17 -4.38
CA PHE A 86 2.59 0.75 -5.45
C PHE A 86 1.16 1.27 -5.22
N GLY A 87 0.73 1.29 -3.96
CA GLY A 87 -0.57 1.80 -3.53
C GLY A 87 -0.70 3.33 -3.54
N ASN A 88 0.39 4.10 -3.70
CA ASN A 88 0.36 5.57 -3.73
C ASN A 88 -0.66 6.12 -4.74
N ARG A 89 -0.85 5.42 -5.86
CA ARG A 89 -1.78 5.82 -6.94
C ARG A 89 -3.26 5.87 -6.51
N LEU A 90 -3.60 5.25 -5.39
CA LEU A 90 -4.96 5.21 -4.86
C LEU A 90 -5.31 6.47 -4.05
N PHE A 91 -4.32 7.28 -3.70
CA PHE A 91 -4.52 8.53 -2.99
C PHE A 91 -4.72 9.67 -3.99
N PRO A 92 -5.69 10.57 -3.76
CA PRO A 92 -5.92 11.70 -4.66
C PRO A 92 -4.78 12.72 -4.56
N MET A 93 -4.59 13.52 -5.61
CA MET A 93 -3.51 14.52 -5.68
C MET A 93 -3.54 15.55 -4.54
N SER A 94 -4.68 15.74 -3.87
CA SER A 94 -4.80 16.61 -2.70
C SER A 94 -4.13 16.06 -1.43
N ILE A 95 -3.83 14.76 -1.38
CA ILE A 95 -3.13 14.13 -0.26
C ILE A 95 -1.66 14.00 -0.63
N PRO A 96 -0.74 14.81 -0.07
CA PRO A 96 0.65 14.80 -0.45
C PRO A 96 1.38 13.54 0.03
N ILE A 97 2.40 13.13 -0.71
CA ILE A 97 3.29 12.01 -0.38
C ILE A 97 4.68 12.56 -0.09
N ILE A 98 5.25 12.15 1.03
CA ILE A 98 6.55 12.59 1.52
C ILE A 98 7.53 11.41 1.51
N SER A 99 8.78 11.64 1.11
CA SER A 99 9.87 10.67 1.26
C SER A 99 11.21 11.36 1.52
N SER A 100 12.28 10.57 1.70
CA SER A 100 13.64 11.09 1.56
C SER A 100 13.97 11.37 0.09
N PHE A 101 15.09 12.08 -0.14
CA PHE A 101 15.61 12.34 -1.48
C PHE A 101 16.00 11.05 -2.18
N GLU A 102 16.69 10.15 -1.46
CA GLU A 102 17.18 8.88 -1.96
C GLU A 102 16.02 7.98 -2.40
N ALA A 103 14.95 7.91 -1.60
CA ALA A 103 13.76 7.12 -1.92
C ALA A 103 13.11 7.59 -3.23
N LEU A 104 13.03 8.91 -3.46
CA LEU A 104 12.48 9.46 -4.69
C LEU A 104 13.38 9.15 -5.90
N ILE A 105 14.69 9.39 -5.78
CA ILE A 105 15.64 9.19 -6.89
C ILE A 105 15.73 7.71 -7.28
N GLU A 106 15.80 6.79 -6.32
CA GLU A 106 15.82 5.36 -6.60
C GLU A 106 14.49 4.88 -7.21
N ALA A 107 13.35 5.44 -6.78
CA ALA A 107 12.06 5.14 -7.39
C ALA A 107 11.99 5.64 -8.84
N GLN A 108 12.50 6.84 -9.13
CA GLN A 108 12.58 7.38 -10.48
C GLN A 108 13.49 6.55 -11.39
N ASN A 109 14.70 6.21 -10.92
CA ASN A 109 15.68 5.44 -11.68
C ASN A 109 15.19 4.02 -12.03
N SER A 110 14.34 3.44 -11.18
CA SER A 110 13.80 2.09 -11.40
C SER A 110 12.44 2.08 -12.11
N LEU A 111 11.79 3.24 -12.30
CA LEU A 111 10.41 3.33 -12.74
C LEU A 111 10.18 2.73 -14.14
N GLU A 112 11.00 3.12 -15.11
CA GLU A 112 10.87 2.65 -16.50
C GLU A 112 11.05 1.13 -16.59
N THR A 113 12.13 0.62 -15.99
CA THR A 113 12.43 -0.82 -15.93
C THR A 113 11.27 -1.59 -15.28
N ARG A 114 10.78 -1.12 -14.12
CA ARG A 114 9.65 -1.75 -13.43
C ARG A 114 8.38 -1.77 -14.27
N PHE A 115 8.06 -0.69 -14.98
CA PHE A 115 6.90 -0.66 -15.86
C PHE A 115 7.03 -1.61 -17.04
N LYS A 116 8.21 -1.67 -17.65
CA LYS A 116 8.48 -2.62 -18.72
C LYS A 116 8.29 -4.05 -18.23
N ASP A 117 8.91 -4.39 -17.10
CA ASP A 117 8.80 -5.72 -16.49
C ASP A 117 7.35 -6.07 -16.11
N PHE A 118 6.58 -5.10 -15.61
CA PHE A 118 5.17 -5.31 -15.29
C PHE A 118 4.33 -5.58 -16.54
N LYS A 119 4.51 -4.77 -17.59
CA LYS A 119 3.75 -4.95 -18.85
C LYS A 119 4.10 -6.24 -19.56
N GLU A 120 5.37 -6.63 -19.56
CA GLU A 120 5.84 -7.88 -20.16
C GLU A 120 5.29 -9.11 -19.40
N ARG A 121 5.24 -9.07 -18.06
CA ARG A 121 4.73 -10.18 -17.24
C ARG A 121 3.21 -10.26 -17.18
N ALA A 122 2.49 -9.13 -17.28
CA ALA A 122 1.05 -9.09 -17.02
C ALA A 122 0.21 -10.14 -17.79
N PRO A 123 0.44 -10.42 -19.10
CA PRO A 123 -0.32 -11.46 -19.80
C PRO A 123 -0.12 -12.86 -19.20
N ALA A 124 1.13 -13.21 -18.87
CA ALA A 124 1.45 -14.52 -18.31
C ALA A 124 0.91 -14.66 -16.87
N GLU A 125 1.01 -13.60 -16.07
CA GLU A 125 0.50 -13.59 -14.70
C GLU A 125 -1.04 -13.68 -14.67
N ILE A 126 -1.75 -13.01 -15.58
CA ILE A 126 -3.21 -13.13 -15.69
C ILE A 126 -3.60 -14.58 -15.98
N THR A 127 -3.02 -15.19 -17.02
CA THR A 127 -3.33 -16.59 -17.38
C THR A 127 -3.05 -17.55 -16.22
N ARG A 128 -1.87 -17.42 -15.59
CA ARG A 128 -1.48 -18.23 -14.42
C ARG A 128 -2.48 -18.06 -13.27
N THR A 129 -2.93 -16.84 -13.01
CA THR A 129 -3.85 -16.53 -11.91
C THR A 129 -5.26 -17.03 -12.21
N GLU A 130 -5.72 -16.93 -13.45
CA GLU A 130 -6.99 -17.51 -13.92
C GLU A 130 -7.00 -19.04 -13.80
N GLU A 131 -5.91 -19.71 -14.17
CA GLU A 131 -5.75 -21.16 -13.99
C GLU A 131 -5.80 -21.57 -12.51
N ALA A 132 -5.12 -20.82 -11.63
CA ALA A 132 -5.15 -21.05 -10.19
C ALA A 132 -6.57 -20.89 -9.62
N LEU A 133 -7.38 -19.99 -10.19
CA LEU A 133 -8.73 -19.70 -9.74
C LEU A 133 -9.73 -20.84 -10.04
N ILE A 134 -9.52 -21.64 -11.10
CA ILE A 134 -10.47 -22.67 -11.56
C ILE A 134 -10.81 -23.69 -10.47
N ASN A 135 -9.82 -24.09 -9.68
CA ASN A 135 -9.96 -25.16 -8.68
C ASN A 135 -9.85 -24.66 -7.23
N GLU A 136 -9.68 -23.36 -7.02
CA GLU A 136 -9.59 -22.79 -5.68
C GLU A 136 -10.97 -22.78 -4.99
N LYS A 137 -10.98 -23.13 -3.71
CA LYS A 137 -12.20 -23.23 -2.88
C LYS A 137 -12.17 -22.31 -1.67
N ASN A 138 -11.00 -21.86 -1.25
CA ASN A 138 -10.85 -20.93 -0.16
C ASN A 138 -11.37 -19.54 -0.59
N PRO A 139 -12.41 -18.99 0.06
CA PRO A 139 -13.03 -17.73 -0.36
C PRO A 139 -12.05 -16.54 -0.30
N ASN A 140 -11.14 -16.52 0.69
CA ASN A 140 -10.15 -15.45 0.81
C ASN A 140 -9.14 -15.54 -0.33
N LYS A 141 -8.71 -16.76 -0.70
CA LYS A 141 -7.79 -16.95 -1.83
C LYS A 141 -8.45 -16.63 -3.16
N ILE A 142 -9.74 -16.97 -3.34
CA ILE A 142 -10.53 -16.57 -4.50
C ILE A 142 -10.58 -15.05 -4.63
N LEU A 143 -10.82 -14.33 -3.52
CA LEU A 143 -10.84 -12.88 -3.51
C LEU A 143 -9.47 -12.29 -3.86
N GLU A 144 -8.40 -12.80 -3.25
CA GLU A 144 -7.02 -12.42 -3.55
C GLU A 144 -6.69 -12.59 -5.04
N LEU A 145 -6.93 -13.77 -5.62
CA LEU A 145 -6.65 -14.05 -7.03
C LEU A 145 -7.45 -13.15 -7.98
N LYS A 146 -8.71 -12.84 -7.65
CA LYS A 146 -9.51 -11.89 -8.44
C LYS A 146 -8.94 -10.48 -8.37
N ASN A 147 -8.47 -10.06 -7.20
CA ASN A 147 -7.83 -8.78 -7.00
C ASN A 147 -6.50 -8.69 -7.76
N ASP A 148 -5.70 -9.77 -7.77
CA ASP A 148 -4.47 -9.88 -8.58
C ASP A 148 -4.77 -9.71 -10.07
N ILE A 149 -5.77 -10.43 -10.61
CA ILE A 149 -6.20 -10.31 -12.01
C ILE A 149 -6.62 -8.87 -12.33
N ASN A 150 -7.37 -8.22 -11.44
CA ASN A 150 -7.78 -6.83 -11.62
C ASN A 150 -6.57 -5.88 -11.65
N THR A 151 -5.61 -6.08 -10.75
CA THR A 151 -4.36 -5.30 -10.69
C THR A 151 -3.55 -5.47 -11.96
N TRP A 152 -3.37 -6.70 -12.46
CA TRP A 152 -2.66 -6.94 -13.72
C TRP A 152 -3.38 -6.35 -14.94
N ASN A 153 -4.72 -6.40 -14.96
CA ASN A 153 -5.49 -5.75 -16.01
C ASN A 153 -5.40 -4.22 -15.95
N GLU A 154 -5.27 -3.63 -14.77
CA GLU A 154 -5.00 -2.21 -14.60
C GLU A 154 -3.62 -1.84 -15.16
N ILE A 155 -2.57 -2.58 -14.79
CA ILE A 155 -1.19 -2.40 -15.24
C ILE A 155 -1.05 -2.39 -16.76
N LYS A 156 -1.83 -3.22 -17.47
CA LYS A 156 -1.83 -3.31 -18.93
C LYS A 156 -2.36 -2.06 -19.62
N LYS A 157 -3.12 -1.21 -18.92
CA LYS A 157 -3.73 -0.03 -19.54
C LYS A 157 -2.64 0.96 -19.98
N PRO A 158 -2.78 1.59 -21.17
CA PRO A 158 -1.77 2.53 -21.66
C PRO A 158 -1.48 3.70 -20.71
N ASN A 159 -2.48 4.11 -19.93
CA ASN A 159 -2.41 5.23 -18.98
C ASN A 159 -2.08 4.82 -17.54
N PHE A 160 -1.73 3.55 -17.30
CA PHE A 160 -1.29 3.11 -15.97
C PHE A 160 0.00 3.83 -15.58
N ASN A 161 -0.01 4.47 -14.42
CA ASN A 161 1.15 5.14 -13.84
C ASN A 161 1.19 4.92 -12.32
N LEU A 162 2.40 4.91 -11.78
CA LEU A 162 2.65 4.98 -10.35
C LEU A 162 2.70 6.44 -9.94
N ARG A 163 2.29 6.69 -8.70
CA ARG A 163 2.42 8.01 -8.08
C ARG A 163 3.67 8.02 -7.20
N LEU A 164 4.63 8.84 -7.58
CA LEU A 164 5.86 9.03 -6.80
C LEU A 164 5.65 10.06 -5.68
N PRO A 165 6.56 10.13 -4.69
CA PRO A 165 6.54 11.18 -3.68
C PRO A 165 6.51 12.59 -4.27
N ASP A 166 5.70 13.46 -3.67
CA ASP A 166 5.50 14.86 -4.06
C ASP A 166 6.49 15.81 -3.35
N PHE A 167 6.85 15.48 -2.11
CA PHE A 167 7.71 16.29 -1.24
C PHE A 167 8.88 15.48 -0.68
N ILE A 168 10.00 16.17 -0.51
CA ILE A 168 11.25 15.60 -0.03
C ILE A 168 11.59 16.20 1.34
N VAL A 169 12.00 15.35 2.27
CA VAL A 169 12.62 15.75 3.54
C VAL A 169 14.10 15.41 3.49
N ASN A 170 14.96 16.43 3.61
CA ASN A 170 16.41 16.25 3.50
C ASN A 170 17.11 15.95 4.84
N ASP A 171 16.47 16.27 5.97
CA ASP A 171 17.06 16.07 7.30
C ASP A 171 15.98 15.66 8.30
N SER A 172 15.15 16.61 8.74
CA SER A 172 13.99 16.32 9.58
C SER A 172 12.89 17.35 9.43
N PHE A 173 11.68 16.95 9.80
CA PHE A 173 10.57 17.87 10.04
C PHE A 173 9.84 17.44 11.31
N THR A 174 9.22 18.40 12.00
CA THR A 174 8.44 18.13 13.20
C THR A 174 6.99 18.52 12.96
N LEU A 175 6.10 17.56 13.15
CA LEU A 175 4.67 17.77 13.14
C LEU A 175 4.20 18.02 14.56
N LYS A 176 3.40 19.07 14.74
CA LYS A 176 2.68 19.33 15.99
C LYS A 176 1.20 19.23 15.67
N GLY A 177 0.54 18.24 16.26
CA GLY A 177 -0.88 18.00 16.07
C GLY A 177 -1.63 17.90 17.38
#